data_AF-A0A381RH87-F1
#
_entry.id   AF-A0A381RH87-F1
#
_cell.length_a   1.000
_cell.length_b   1.000
_cell.length_c   1.000
_cell.angle_alpha   90.00
_cell.angle_beta   90.00
_cell.angle_gamma   90.00
#
_symmetry.space_group_name_H-M   'P 1'
#
loop_
_entity.id
_entity.type
_entity.pdbx_description
1 polymer ?
#
loop_
_entity_poly.entity_id
_entity_poly.type
_entity_poly.pdbx_seq_one_letter_code
_entity_poly.pdbx_strand_id
1 'polypeptide(L)' 'MDILFLIRSIIFLVAGLVTIIFPKELNNFKNYLLIKFGFKDRVKNEIKGYYQLGIIFFLISGILFIVSIKQ' A
#
# COMPACT_ATOMS: atom_id res chain seq x y z
N MET A 1 18.79 -1.36 -17.56
CA MET A 1 17.62 -0.71 -16.93
C MET A 1 16.37 -1.47 -17.31
N ASP A 2 15.90 -2.31 -16.39
CA ASP A 2 14.69 -3.11 -16.62
C ASP A 2 13.41 -2.29 -16.37
N ILE A 3 12.80 -1.83 -17.47
CA ILE A 3 11.55 -1.06 -17.47
C ILE A 3 10.43 -1.71 -16.66
N LEU A 4 10.35 -3.05 -16.63
CA LEU A 4 9.36 -3.76 -15.82
C LEU A 4 9.56 -3.53 -14.31
N PHE A 5 10.80 -3.53 -13.83
CA PHE A 5 11.12 -3.28 -12.42
C PHE A 5 10.91 -1.81 -12.06
N LEU A 6 11.19 -0.89 -12.98
CA LEU A 6 10.88 0.52 -12.83
C LEU A 6 9.38 0.76 -12.64
N ILE A 7 8.53 0.21 -13.53
CA ILE A 7 7.07 0.34 -13.45
C ILE A 7 6.57 -0.22 -12.11
N ARG A 8 7.06 -1.39 -11.70
CA ARG A 8 6.70 -1.98 -10.40
C ARG A 8 7.11 -1.11 -9.22
N SER A 9 8.31 -0.56 -9.23
CA SER A 9 8.79 0.36 -8.19
C SER A 9 7.90 1.60 -8.06
N ILE A 10 7.48 2.20 -9.19
CA ILE A 10 6.58 3.36 -9.21
C ILE A 10 5.20 2.98 -8.65
N ILE A 11 4.64 1.83 -9.04
CA ILE A 11 3.36 1.34 -8.51
C ILE A 11 3.43 1.20 -6.99
N PHE A 12 4.50 0.59 -6.46
CA PHE A 12 4.69 0.44 -5.02
C PHE A 12 4.88 1.79 -4.30
N LEU A 13 5.54 2.75 -4.94
CA LEU A 13 5.71 4.10 -4.40
C LEU A 13 4.37 4.82 -4.28
N VAL A 14 3.57 4.80 -5.35
CA VAL A 14 2.24 5.42 -5.38
C VAL A 14 1.31 4.73 -4.37
N ALA A 15 1.34 3.40 -4.30
CA ALA A 15 0.58 2.65 -3.30
C ALA A 15 0.97 3.05 -1.87
N GLY A 16 2.28 3.13 -1.59
CA GLY A 16 2.83 3.59 -0.31
C GLY A 16 2.34 4.99 0.08
N LEU A 17 2.42 5.95 -0.85
CA LEU A 17 1.92 7.31 -0.66
C LEU A 17 0.43 7.33 -0.33
N VAL A 18 -0.39 6.62 -1.11
CA VAL A 18 -1.84 6.58 -0.90
C VAL A 18 -2.18 5.99 0.48
N THR A 19 -1.48 4.92 0.91
CA THR A 19 -1.67 4.35 2.26
C THR A 19 -1.33 5.29 3.40
N ILE A 20 -0.35 6.20 3.22
CA ILE A 20 0.07 7.16 4.27
C ILE A 20 -0.80 8.42 4.28
N ILE A 21 -1.18 8.92 3.10
CA ILE A 21 -1.94 10.16 2.95
C ILE A 21 -3.42 9.93 3.26
N PHE A 22 -3.99 8.80 2.83
CA PHE A 22 -5.42 8.51 2.95
C PHE A 22 -5.75 7.26 3.80
N PRO A 23 -5.14 7.08 5.01
CA PRO A 23 -5.35 5.87 5.80
C PRO A 23 -6.78 5.76 6.34
N LYS A 24 -7.46 6.89 6.57
CA LYS A 24 -8.87 6.92 6.98
C LYS A 24 -9.80 6.43 5.87
N GLU A 25 -9.56 6.89 4.64
CA GLU A 25 -10.36 6.48 3.48
C GLU A 25 -10.14 5.00 3.16
N LEU A 26 -8.91 4.51 3.22
CA LEU A 26 -8.61 3.08 3.08
C LEU A 26 -9.30 2.24 4.16
N ASN A 27 -9.27 2.68 5.41
CA ASN A 27 -9.93 1.97 6.50
C ASN A 27 -11.45 1.95 6.32
N ASN A 28 -12.05 3.07 5.91
CA ASN A 28 -13.48 3.16 5.62
C ASN A 28 -13.87 2.28 4.43
N PHE A 29 -13.06 2.27 3.37
CA PHE A 29 -13.27 1.40 2.22
C PHE A 29 -13.17 -0.08 2.59
N LYS A 30 -12.15 -0.47 3.37
CA LYS A 30 -12.04 -1.84 3.94
C LYS A 30 -13.29 -2.19 4.74
N ASN A 31 -13.72 -1.32 5.65
CA ASN A 31 -14.87 -1.57 6.50
C ASN A 31 -16.17 -1.67 5.69
N TYR A 32 -16.33 -0.82 4.67
CA TYR A 32 -17.45 -0.91 3.73
C TYR A 32 -17.48 -2.25 2.99
N LEU A 33 -16.34 -2.72 2.48
CA LEU A 33 -16.23 -4.02 1.82
C LEU A 33 -16.54 -5.16 2.81
N LEU A 34 -15.95 -5.14 4.01
CA LEU A 34 -16.21 -6.15 5.03
C LEU A 34 -17.70 -6.23 5.39
N ILE A 35 -18.38 -5.08 5.53
CA ILE A 35 -19.83 -5.03 5.77
C ILE A 35 -20.59 -5.61 4.57
N LYS A 36 -20.22 -5.24 3.34
CA LYS A 36 -20.86 -5.71 2.10
C LYS A 36 -20.74 -7.22 1.92
N PHE A 37 -19.63 -7.81 2.36
CA PHE A 37 -19.40 -9.27 2.33
C PHE A 37 -19.89 -10.02 3.58
N GLY A 38 -20.56 -9.34 4.52
CA GLY A 38 -21.14 -9.97 5.72
C GLY A 38 -20.17 -10.17 6.89
N PHE A 39 -18.94 -9.65 6.82
CA PHE A 39 -17.92 -9.74 7.88
C PHE A 39 -17.97 -8.57 8.86
N LYS A 40 -19.16 -8.23 9.36
CA LYS A 40 -19.37 -7.06 10.24
C LYS A 40 -18.54 -7.14 11.54
N ASP A 41 -18.33 -8.33 12.08
CA ASP A 41 -17.54 -8.55 13.31
C ASP A 41 -16.03 -8.32 13.14
N ARG A 42 -15.55 -8.23 11.89
CA ARG A 42 -14.14 -7.94 11.58
C ARG A 42 -13.87 -6.46 11.30
N VAL A 43 -14.89 -5.60 11.39
CA VAL A 43 -14.74 -4.16 11.24
C VAL A 43 -13.93 -3.62 12.42
N LYS A 44 -12.67 -3.24 12.15
CA LYS A 44 -11.76 -2.67 13.14
C LYS A 44 -11.06 -1.44 12.57
N ASN A 45 -10.83 -0.48 13.45
CA ASN A 45 -10.12 0.74 13.13
C ASN A 45 -8.60 0.51 13.16
N GLU A 46 -8.01 0.28 11.99
CA GLU A 46 -6.60 -0.14 11.87
C GLU A 46 -5.72 0.94 11.23
N ILE A 47 -6.07 2.22 11.43
CA ILE A 47 -5.37 3.39 10.87
C ILE A 47 -3.84 3.31 11.09
N LYS A 48 -3.39 2.88 12.27
CA LYS A 48 -1.95 2.70 12.57
C LYS A 48 -1.28 1.64 11.68
N GLY A 49 -1.99 0.57 11.33
CA GLY A 49 -1.49 -0.48 10.44
C GLY A 49 -1.26 0.00 9.02
N TYR A 50 -2.08 0.96 8.53
CA TYR A 50 -1.89 1.54 7.20
C TYR A 50 -0.61 2.39 7.08
N TYR A 51 -0.22 3.10 8.15
CA TYR A 51 1.07 3.79 8.18
C TYR A 51 2.24 2.81 8.09
N GLN A 52 2.16 1.69 8.82
CA GLN A 52 3.19 0.65 8.78
C GLN A 52 3.26 -0.02 7.40
N LEU A 53 2.11 -0.30 6.78
CA LEU A 53 2.03 -0.81 5.40
C LEU A 53 2.65 0.17 4.39
N GLY A 54 2.38 1.47 4.53
CA GLY A 54 2.97 2.50 3.68
C GLY A 54 4.49 2.53 3.75
N ILE A 55 5.07 2.46 4.95
CA ILE A 55 6.52 2.40 5.15
C ILE A 55 7.12 1.15 4.47
N ILE A 56 6.46 0.00 4.58
CA ILE A 56 6.89 -1.24 3.91
C ILE A 56 6.86 -1.08 2.40
N PHE A 57 5.81 -0.47 1.83
CA PHE A 57 5.73 -0.21 0.40
C PHE A 57 6.82 0.74 -0.10
N PHE A 58 7.20 1.74 0.69
CA PHE A 58 8.35 2.60 0.38
C PHE A 58 9.67 1.82 0.36
N LEU A 59 9.90 0.93 1.32
CA LEU A 59 11.10 0.07 1.35
C LEU A 59 11.17 -0.85 0.12
N ILE A 60 10.05 -1.52 -0.21
CA ILE A 60 9.96 -2.38 -1.39
C ILE A 60 10.20 -1.58 -2.67
N SER A 61 9.59 -0.39 -2.77
CA SER A 61 9.78 0.50 -3.92
C SER A 61 11.26 0.90 -4.10
N GLY A 62 11.94 1.28 -3.01
CA GLY A 62 13.36 1.65 -3.05
C GLY A 62 14.27 0.48 -3.48
N ILE A 63 14.02 -0.73 -2.96
CA ILE A 63 14.78 -1.93 -3.36
C ILE A 63 14.58 -2.22 -4.84
N LEU A 64 13.32 -2.22 -5.32
CA LEU A 64 13.00 -2.46 -6.74
C LEU A 64 13.62 -1.39 -7.65
N PHE A 65 13.68 -0.14 -7.20
CA PHE A 65 14.30 0.95 -7.94
C PHE A 65 15.80 0.74 -8.10
N ILE A 66 16.51 0.40 -7.01
CA ILE A 66 17.95 0.12 -7.03
C ILE A 66 18.25 -1.06 -7.95
N VAL A 67 17.46 -2.14 -7.87
CA VAL A 67 17.60 -3.31 -8.76
C VAL A 67 17.39 -2.91 -10.22
N SER A 68 16.36 -2.11 -10.51
CA SER A 68 16.05 -1.64 -11.87
C SER A 68 17.15 -0.79 -12.53
N ILE A 69 17.98 -0.12 -11.73
CA ILE A 69 19.10 0.71 -12.22
C ILE A 69 20.37 -0.12 -12.37
N LYS A 70 20.57 -1.13 -11.50
CA LYS A 70 21.79 -1.94 -11.47
C LYS A 70 21.79 -3.07 -12.52
N GLN A 71 20.62 -3.52 -12.96
CA GLN A 71 20.40 -4.35 -14.16
C GLN A 71 20.20 -3.45 -15.39
#